data_AF-A0A5B1L569-F1
#
_entry.id   AF-A0A5B1L569-F1
#
_cell.length_a   1.000
_cell.length_b   1.000
_cell.length_c   1.000
_cell.angle_alpha   90.00
_cell.angle_beta   90.00
_cell.angle_gamma   90.00
#
_symmetry.space_group_name_H-M   'P 1'
#
loop_
_entity.id
_entity.type
_entity.pdbx_description
1 polymer ?
#
loop_
_entity_poly.entity_id
_entity_poly.type
_entity_poly.pdbx_seq_one_letter_code
_entity_poly.pdbx_strand_id
1 'polypeptide(L)'
;MFIFEKIEGGDSSFLEFEITGSTYEPIGDVYLKGQKVKAAEFDALHEIGTICVMCNDSAIDFNEFKQAFEKVGEATETALIVLAEKMNPFNVPKTGLDRRSSAIVVRQEIETKWKKEFTLE
;
A
#
# COMPACT_ATOMS: atom_id res chain seq x y z
N MET A 1 10.16 -5.53 2.32
CA MET A 1 10.07 -5.18 0.88
C MET A 1 11.44 -4.71 0.44
N PHE A 2 11.93 -5.16 -0.71
CA PHE A 2 13.31 -4.87 -1.16
C PHE A 2 13.31 -4.14 -2.50
N ILE A 3 14.15 -3.12 -2.61
CA ILE A 3 14.43 -2.42 -3.87
C ILE A 3 15.94 -2.47 -4.10
N PHE A 4 16.36 -2.82 -5.33
CA PHE A 4 17.77 -2.74 -5.72
C PHE A 4 18.21 -1.27 -5.75
N GLU A 5 19.27 -0.95 -5.02
CA GLU A 5 19.82 0.41 -4.97
C GLU A 5 21.01 0.53 -5.93
N LYS A 6 21.95 -0.40 -5.85
CA LYS A 6 23.16 -0.40 -6.66
C LYS A 6 23.55 -1.82 -7.04
N ILE A 7 23.98 -2.01 -8.28
CA ILE A 7 24.57 -3.24 -8.77
C ILE A 7 25.92 -2.87 -9.38
N GLU A 8 27.01 -3.30 -8.76
CA GLU A 8 28.38 -3.06 -9.23
C GLU A 8 29.14 -4.38 -9.34
N GLY A 9 29.40 -4.80 -10.59
CA GLY A 9 30.07 -6.07 -10.86
C GLY A 9 29.24 -7.25 -10.34
N GLY A 10 29.78 -7.98 -9.34
CA GLY A 10 29.10 -9.10 -8.69
C GLY A 10 28.37 -8.75 -7.38
N ASP A 11 28.50 -7.52 -6.90
CA ASP A 11 27.90 -7.07 -5.64
C ASP A 11 26.61 -6.27 -5.87
N SER A 12 25.63 -6.44 -4.98
CA SER A 12 24.36 -5.71 -5.02
C SER A 12 24.00 -5.17 -3.63
N SER A 13 23.48 -3.94 -3.59
CA SER A 13 22.91 -3.32 -2.40
C SER A 13 21.40 -3.14 -2.53
N PHE A 14 20.71 -3.20 -1.39
CA PHE A 14 19.25 -3.17 -1.32
C PHE A 14 18.77 -2.15 -0.30
N LEU A 15 17.65 -1.50 -0.63
CA LEU A 15 16.81 -0.82 0.33
C LEU A 15 15.77 -1.82 0.85
N GLU A 16 15.85 -2.14 2.14
CA GLU A 16 14.89 -3.00 2.82
C GLU A 16 13.92 -2.16 3.65
N PHE A 17 12.66 -2.18 3.24
CA PHE A 17 11.56 -1.53 3.94
C PHE A 17 10.76 -2.54 4.76
N GLU A 18 10.52 -2.18 6.01
CA GLU A 18 9.65 -2.90 6.93
C GLU A 18 8.33 -2.14 7.06
N ILE A 19 7.20 -2.87 7.03
CA ILE A 19 5.86 -2.28 7.14
C ILE A 19 5.18 -2.90 8.36
N THR A 20 4.61 -2.06 9.22
CA THR A 20 3.92 -2.53 10.43
C THR A 20 2.48 -2.94 10.18
N GLY A 21 1.90 -3.63 11.16
CA GLY A 21 0.51 -4.10 11.14
C GLY A 21 0.38 -5.47 10.48
N SER A 22 -0.20 -6.41 11.21
CA SER A 22 -0.36 -7.82 10.82
C SER A 22 -1.78 -8.20 10.38
N THR A 23 -2.67 -7.21 10.28
CA THR A 23 -4.09 -7.39 9.92
C THR A 23 -4.43 -6.63 8.64
N TYR A 24 -5.69 -6.74 8.19
CA TYR A 24 -6.24 -5.91 7.11
C TYR A 24 -6.55 -4.47 7.52
N GLU A 25 -6.20 -4.05 8.73
CA GLU A 25 -6.28 -2.64 9.11
C GLU A 25 -5.33 -1.82 8.22
N PRO A 26 -5.83 -0.82 7.47
CA PRO A 26 -5.04 -0.01 6.53
C PRO A 26 -4.26 1.10 7.24
N ILE A 27 -3.75 0.79 8.44
CA ILE A 27 -2.96 1.66 9.30
C ILE A 27 -1.65 0.94 9.56
N GLY A 28 -0.56 1.62 9.29
CA GLY A 28 0.78 1.09 9.43
C GLY A 28 1.81 2.17 9.14
N ASP A 29 3.04 1.84 9.48
CA ASP A 29 4.20 2.70 9.34
C ASP A 29 5.25 1.97 8.49
N VAL A 30 5.96 2.73 7.66
CA VAL A 30 7.07 2.23 6.86
C VAL A 30 8.38 2.62 7.52
N TYR A 31 9.29 1.65 7.66
CA TYR A 31 10.61 1.83 8.23
C TYR A 31 11.68 1.44 7.22
N LEU A 32 12.81 2.15 7.23
CA LEU A 32 14.02 1.83 6.49
C LEU A 32 15.18 1.86 7.49
N LYS A 33 15.90 0.73 7.64
CA LYS A 33 17.01 0.60 8.60
C LYS A 33 16.61 1.01 10.03
N GLY A 34 15.40 0.63 10.45
CA GLY A 34 14.83 0.93 11.78
C GLY A 34 14.34 2.37 11.97
N GLN A 35 14.47 3.25 10.97
CA GLN A 35 13.95 4.61 11.03
C GLN A 35 12.63 4.72 10.27
N LYS A 36 11.64 5.39 10.87
CA LYS A 36 10.35 5.66 10.21
C LYS A 36 10.58 6.62 9.04
N VAL A 37 10.10 6.24 7.87
CA VAL A 37 10.21 7.03 6.63
C VAL A 37 8.84 7.24 6.00
N LYS A 38 8.72 8.24 5.12
CA LYS A 38 7.53 8.40 4.28
C LYS A 38 7.74 7.69 2.96
N ALA A 39 6.80 6.84 2.55
CA ALA A 39 6.92 6.17 1.26
C ALA A 39 6.98 7.15 0.09
N ALA A 40 6.36 8.33 0.26
CA ALA A 40 6.36 9.42 -0.72
C ALA A 40 7.73 10.02 -1.05
N GLU A 41 8.77 9.68 -0.28
CA GLU A 41 10.15 10.12 -0.52
C GLU A 41 10.91 9.18 -1.48
N PHE A 42 10.27 8.09 -1.95
CA PHE A 42 10.88 7.06 -2.77
C PHE A 42 10.03 6.77 -4.01
N ASP A 43 10.53 7.15 -5.20
CA ASP A 43 9.80 6.97 -6.47
C ASP A 43 9.39 5.52 -6.73
N ALA A 44 10.25 4.56 -6.38
CA ALA A 44 9.95 3.14 -6.52
C ALA A 44 8.74 2.70 -5.69
N LEU A 45 8.47 3.37 -4.56
CA LEU A 45 7.30 3.08 -3.72
C LEU A 45 6.02 3.68 -4.30
N HIS A 46 6.11 4.75 -5.09
CA HIS A 46 4.98 5.24 -5.88
C HIS A 46 4.55 4.21 -6.92
N GLU A 47 5.51 3.64 -7.65
CA GLU A 47 5.26 2.65 -8.68
C GLU A 47 4.69 1.36 -8.08
N ILE A 48 5.32 0.83 -7.02
CA ILE A 48 4.82 -0.36 -6.30
C ILE A 48 3.40 -0.13 -5.79
N GLY A 49 3.13 0.99 -5.11
CA GLY A 49 1.79 1.27 -4.59
C GLY A 49 0.74 1.39 -5.69
N THR A 50 1.11 1.98 -6.84
CA THR A 50 0.25 2.05 -8.02
C THR A 50 -0.05 0.66 -8.58
N ILE A 51 0.96 -0.20 -8.72
CA ILE A 51 0.79 -1.60 -9.19
C ILE A 51 -0.11 -2.38 -8.23
N CYS A 52 0.12 -2.27 -6.93
CA CYS A 52 -0.67 -2.95 -5.90
C CYS A 52 -2.17 -2.64 -6.00
N VAL A 53 -2.53 -1.43 -6.44
CA VAL A 53 -3.93 -0.99 -6.60
C VAL A 53 -4.47 -1.29 -8.00
N MET A 54 -3.71 -0.99 -9.06
CA MET A 54 -4.19 -1.06 -10.43
C MET A 54 -4.29 -2.50 -10.95
N CYS A 55 -3.35 -3.37 -10.56
CA CYS A 55 -3.32 -4.78 -10.96
C CYS A 55 -4.06 -5.68 -9.95
N ASN A 56 -5.21 -5.22 -9.44
CA ASN A 56 -5.89 -5.84 -8.31
C ASN A 56 -7.39 -5.56 -8.32
N ASP A 57 -8.22 -6.60 -8.24
CA ASP A 57 -9.69 -6.46 -8.17
C ASP A 57 -10.26 -6.69 -6.76
N SER A 58 -9.43 -7.12 -5.82
CA SER A 58 -9.80 -7.22 -4.42
C SER A 58 -9.95 -5.86 -3.74
N ALA A 59 -10.56 -5.88 -2.56
CA ALA A 59 -10.80 -4.71 -1.72
C ALA A 59 -10.79 -5.07 -0.23
N ILE A 60 -10.91 -4.05 0.62
CA ILE A 60 -11.19 -4.20 2.05
C ILE A 60 -12.54 -3.58 2.36
N ASP A 61 -13.27 -4.18 3.30
CA ASP A 61 -14.53 -3.63 3.84
C ASP A 61 -14.46 -3.57 5.37
N PHE A 62 -15.16 -2.60 5.96
CA PHE A 62 -15.22 -2.45 7.41
C PHE A 62 -16.49 -3.11 7.96
N ASN A 63 -16.32 -4.22 8.66
CA ASN A 63 -17.42 -4.92 9.30
C ASN A 63 -17.81 -4.22 10.62
N GLU A 64 -18.93 -3.50 10.61
CA GLU A 64 -19.39 -2.74 11.79
C GLU A 64 -19.74 -3.62 12.99
N PHE A 65 -20.20 -4.85 12.78
CA PHE A 65 -20.52 -5.74 13.89
C PHE A 65 -19.25 -6.25 14.59
N LYS A 66 -18.23 -6.62 13.82
CA LYS A 66 -16.94 -7.10 14.34
C LYS A 66 -15.97 -5.97 14.71
N GLN A 67 -16.27 -4.74 14.28
CA GLN A 67 -15.40 -3.58 14.42
C GLN A 67 -13.99 -3.81 13.82
N ALA A 68 -13.92 -4.50 12.68
CA ALA A 68 -12.68 -4.92 12.05
C ALA A 68 -12.77 -4.86 10.52
N PHE A 69 -11.63 -4.64 9.87
CA PHE A 69 -11.51 -4.75 8.41
C PHE A 69 -11.45 -6.21 7.97
N GLU A 70 -12.25 -6.55 6.97
CA GLU A 70 -12.31 -7.85 6.35
C GLU A 70 -11.92 -7.75 4.87
N LYS A 71 -11.37 -8.85 4.35
CA LYS A 71 -11.05 -8.96 2.93
C LYS A 71 -12.31 -9.12 2.10
N VAL A 72 -12.30 -8.51 0.92
CA VAL A 72 -13.25 -8.76 -0.16
C VAL A 72 -12.42 -9.20 -1.38
N GLY A 73 -12.59 -10.45 -1.80
CA GLY A 73 -11.73 -11.07 -2.82
C GLY A 73 -10.64 -11.97 -2.23
N GLU A 74 -9.52 -12.10 -2.95
CA GLU A 74 -8.41 -12.99 -2.60
C GLU A 74 -7.53 -12.42 -1.50
N ALA A 75 -7.10 -13.28 -0.57
CA ALA A 75 -6.35 -12.83 0.61
C ALA A 75 -5.00 -12.17 0.28
N THR A 76 -4.33 -12.67 -0.76
CA THR A 76 -3.05 -12.16 -1.28
C THR A 76 -3.23 -10.78 -1.90
N GLU A 77 -4.24 -10.62 -2.75
CA GLU A 77 -4.56 -9.34 -3.38
C GLU A 77 -5.03 -8.29 -2.38
N THR A 78 -5.90 -8.64 -1.43
CA THR A 78 -6.31 -7.72 -0.37
C THR A 78 -5.09 -7.23 0.44
N ALA A 79 -4.11 -8.10 0.69
CA ALA A 79 -2.89 -7.69 1.39
C ALA A 79 -2.10 -6.62 0.61
N LEU A 80 -2.11 -6.65 -0.72
CA LEU A 80 -1.50 -5.61 -1.57
C LEU A 80 -2.26 -4.28 -1.52
N ILE A 81 -3.59 -4.32 -1.49
CA ILE A 81 -4.41 -3.10 -1.28
C ILE A 81 -4.06 -2.47 0.07
N VAL A 82 -4.03 -3.28 1.13
CA VAL A 82 -3.67 -2.81 2.48
C VAL A 82 -2.24 -2.30 2.54
N LEU A 83 -1.31 -2.93 1.83
CA LEU A 83 0.07 -2.46 1.73
C LEU A 83 0.14 -1.06 1.11
N ALA A 84 -0.56 -0.82 -0.01
CA ALA A 84 -0.60 0.50 -0.64
C ALA A 84 -1.19 1.56 0.31
N GLU A 85 -2.26 1.22 1.04
CA GLU A 85 -2.89 2.11 2.01
C GLU A 85 -2.01 2.44 3.21
N LYS A 86 -1.19 1.48 3.69
CA LYS A 86 -0.20 1.69 4.76
C LYS A 86 0.98 2.51 4.28
N MET A 87 1.45 2.27 3.06
CA MET A 87 2.57 3.02 2.47
C MET A 87 2.18 4.48 2.22
N ASN A 88 0.96 4.72 1.75
CA ASN A 88 0.50 6.05 1.33
C ASN A 88 1.53 6.77 0.43
N PRO A 89 1.87 6.18 -0.73
CA PRO A 89 2.92 6.67 -1.61
C PRO A 89 2.71 8.13 -2.04
N PHE A 90 1.47 8.59 -2.19
CA PHE A 90 1.20 9.98 -2.61
C PHE A 90 1.03 10.96 -1.44
N ASN A 91 1.35 10.54 -0.21
CA ASN A 91 1.20 11.33 1.02
C ASN A 91 -0.20 11.98 1.15
N VAL A 92 -1.24 11.21 0.82
CA VAL A 92 -2.63 11.65 0.83
C VAL A 92 -3.07 11.90 2.27
N PRO A 93 -3.70 13.06 2.59
CA PRO A 93 -4.15 13.33 3.95
C PRO A 93 -5.22 12.34 4.42
N LYS A 94 -4.96 11.65 5.54
CA LYS A 94 -5.94 10.76 6.19
C LYS A 94 -6.66 11.40 7.38
N THR A 95 -6.20 12.57 7.82
CA THR A 95 -6.72 13.26 9.01
C THR A 95 -8.13 13.78 8.80
N GLY A 96 -9.03 13.54 9.76
CA GLY A 96 -10.41 14.04 9.73
C GLY A 96 -11.37 13.23 8.86
N LEU A 97 -10.89 12.15 8.23
CA LEU A 97 -11.73 11.19 7.53
C LEU A 97 -12.31 10.16 8.52
N ASP A 98 -13.48 9.64 8.21
CA ASP A 98 -14.01 8.49 8.92
C ASP A 98 -13.20 7.22 8.62
N ARG A 99 -13.43 6.15 9.39
CA ARG A 99 -12.63 4.93 9.31
C ARG A 99 -12.68 4.29 7.92
N ARG A 100 -13.83 4.30 7.25
CA ARG A 100 -14.00 3.71 5.91
C ARG A 100 -13.30 4.56 4.85
N SER A 101 -13.44 5.87 4.91
CA SER A 101 -12.82 6.80 3.96
C SER A 101 -11.30 6.76 4.10
N SER A 102 -10.79 6.74 5.33
CA SER A 102 -9.35 6.64 5.60
C SER A 102 -8.72 5.34 5.08
N ALA A 103 -9.53 4.29 4.94
CA ALA A 103 -9.12 2.96 4.52
C ALA A 103 -8.96 2.79 3.01
N ILE A 104 -9.55 3.67 2.21
CA ILE A 104 -9.55 3.56 0.75
C ILE A 104 -9.02 4.83 0.06
N VAL A 105 -8.52 5.80 0.82
CA VAL A 105 -8.17 7.13 0.30
C VAL A 105 -6.96 7.07 -0.64
N VAL A 106 -6.01 6.16 -0.43
CA VAL A 106 -4.86 6.01 -1.34
C VAL A 106 -5.32 5.38 -2.64
N ARG A 107 -6.18 4.36 -2.57
CA ARG A 107 -6.80 3.77 -3.76
C ARG A 107 -7.57 4.82 -4.57
N GLN A 108 -8.39 5.63 -3.91
CA GLN A 108 -9.14 6.72 -4.57
C GLN A 108 -8.20 7.73 -5.26
N GLU A 109 -7.12 8.13 -4.59
CA GLU A 109 -6.12 9.03 -5.20
C GLU A 109 -5.51 8.40 -6.47
N ILE A 110 -5.15 7.11 -6.43
CA ILE A 110 -4.58 6.40 -7.59
C ILE A 110 -5.60 6.31 -8.73
N GLU A 111 -6.86 5.99 -8.43
CA GLU A 111 -7.95 5.92 -9.41
C GLU A 111 -8.28 7.29 -10.04
N THR A 112 -7.89 8.42 -9.42
CA THR A 112 -8.00 9.75 -10.07
C THR A 112 -6.93 9.98 -11.13
N LYS A 113 -5.78 9.31 -11.02
CA LYS A 113 -4.64 9.44 -11.94
C LYS A 113 -4.71 8.45 -13.10
N TRP A 114 -5.35 7.30 -12.88
CA TRP A 114 -5.39 6.20 -13.83
C TRP A 114 -6.80 5.67 -14.01
N LYS A 115 -7.19 5.45 -15.26
CA LYS A 115 -8.43 4.74 -15.58
C LYS A 115 -8.14 3.24 -15.71
N LYS A 116 -8.69 2.44 -14.78
CA LYS A 116 -8.65 0.98 -14.87
C LYS A 116 -9.73 0.51 -15.85
N GLU A 117 -9.33 -0.15 -16.94
CA GLU A 117 -10.28 -0.73 -17.91
C GLU A 117 -10.65 -2.18 -17.54
N PHE A 118 -9.64 -3.00 -17.24
CA PHE A 118 -9.79 -4.39 -16.80
C PHE A 118 -8.51 -4.86 -16.11
N THR A 119 -8.61 -5.93 -15.32
CA THR A 119 -7.46 -6.73 -14.86
C THR A 119 -7.34 -7.96 -15.76
N LEU A 120 -6.11 -8.33 -16.13
CA LEU A 120 -5.85 -9.62 -16.78
C LEU A 120 -5.49 -10.62 -15.69
N GLU A 121 -6.33 -11.63 -15.52
CA GLU A 121 -6.12 -12.78 -14.62
C GLU A 121 -5.67 -14.02 -15.40
#